data_AF-A0A529JSW7-F1
#
_entry.id   AF-A0A529JSW7-F1
#
_cell.length_a   1.000
_cell.length_b   1.000
_cell.length_c   1.000
_cell.angle_alpha   90.00
_cell.angle_beta   90.00
_cell.angle_gamma   90.00
#
_symmetry.space_group_name_H-M   'P 1'
#
loop_
_entity.id
_entity.type
_entity.pdbx_description
1 polymer ?
#
loop_
_entity_poly.entity_id
_entity_poly.type
_entity_poly.pdbx_seq_one_letter_code
_entity_poly.pdbx_strand_id
1 'polypeptide(L)' 'MTHHPTQSPQFFLTAPSPCPYLEGQFERKVFTHLVGDKASEMNDLLTQGGFRRSQNIAYRPACETCRACVS' A
#
# COMPACT_ATOMS: atom_id res chain seq x y z
N MET A 1 6.86 5.30 32.11
CA MET A 1 6.52 3.98 31.54
C MET A 1 6.45 4.16 30.03
N THR A 2 7.29 3.40 29.35
CA THR A 2 7.79 3.59 27.99
C THR A 2 6.70 3.39 26.93
N HIS A 3 6.76 4.22 25.90
CA HIS A 3 5.90 4.30 24.71
C HIS A 3 5.14 3.01 24.35
N HIS A 4 3.82 3.10 24.34
CA HIS A 4 2.97 2.19 23.56
C HIS A 4 3.47 2.22 22.12
N PRO A 5 3.89 1.10 21.50
CA PRO A 5 3.98 1.07 20.06
C PRO A 5 2.53 1.14 19.60
N THR A 6 2.07 2.35 19.29
CA THR A 6 0.95 2.55 18.39
C THR A 6 1.20 1.59 17.24
N GLN A 7 0.33 0.59 17.05
CA GLN A 7 0.36 -0.34 15.92
C GLN A 7 0.09 0.49 14.65
N SER A 8 1.03 1.34 14.28
CA SER A 8 1.00 2.06 13.04
C SER A 8 1.16 1.01 11.93
N PRO A 9 0.33 1.07 10.88
CA PRO A 9 0.46 0.16 9.75
C PRO A 9 1.88 0.25 9.20
N GLN A 10 2.57 -0.90 9.16
CA GLN A 10 3.87 -0.99 8.51
C GLN A 10 3.65 -1.01 7.01
N PHE A 11 4.17 0.01 6.33
CA PHE A 11 4.13 0.09 4.88
C PHE A 11 5.43 -0.47 4.31
N PHE A 12 5.28 -1.41 3.39
CA PHE A 12 6.36 -2.02 2.64
C PHE A 12 6.27 -1.57 1.18
N LEU A 13 7.42 -1.40 0.55
CA LEU A 13 7.53 -1.11 -0.87
C LEU A 13 8.08 -2.34 -1.57
N THR A 14 7.45 -2.74 -2.68
CA THR A 14 8.06 -3.73 -3.57
C THR A 14 9.26 -3.14 -4.30
N ALA A 15 10.12 -4.03 -4.80
CA ALA A 15 11.17 -3.64 -5.73
C ALA A 15 10.58 -2.88 -6.95
N PRO A 16 11.32 -1.93 -7.53
CA PRO A 16 10.91 -1.25 -8.76
C PRO A 16 10.76 -2.28 -9.88
N SER A 17 9.53 -2.43 -10.38
CA SER A 17 9.19 -3.27 -11.53
C SER A 17 8.91 -2.38 -12.75
N PRO A 18 9.21 -2.83 -13.98
CA PRO A 18 8.85 -2.06 -15.18
C PRO A 18 7.33 -1.83 -15.23
N CYS A 19 6.92 -0.59 -15.49
CA CYS A 19 5.51 -0.21 -15.53
C CYS A 19 4.87 -0.79 -16.81
N PRO A 20 3.77 -1.59 -16.69
CA PRO A 20 3.12 -2.16 -17.86
C PRO A 20 2.43 -1.10 -18.74
N TYR A 21 2.17 0.09 -18.19
CA TYR A 21 1.49 1.18 -18.90
C TYR A 21 2.45 2.15 -19.58
N LEU A 22 3.71 2.22 -19.13
CA LEU A 22 4.69 3.19 -19.64
C LEU A 22 6.05 2.51 -19.85
N GLU A 23 6.44 2.39 -21.11
CA GLU A 23 7.74 1.86 -21.49
C GLU A 23 8.87 2.74 -20.95
N GLY A 24 9.86 2.11 -20.30
CA GLY A 24 11.01 2.82 -19.69
C GLY A 24 10.74 3.43 -18.31
N GLN A 25 9.53 3.28 -17.76
CA GLN A 25 9.23 3.73 -16.39
C GLN A 25 9.18 2.56 -15.42
N PHE A 26 9.44 2.84 -14.14
CA PHE A 26 9.36 1.86 -13.07
C PHE A 26 8.18 2.20 -12.15
N GLU A 27 7.40 1.20 -11.81
CA GLU A 27 6.39 1.27 -10.76
C GLU A 27 6.84 0.51 -9.52
N ARG A 28 6.46 1.03 -8.34
CA ARG A 28 6.54 0.30 -7.07
C ARG A 28 5.13 0.04 -6.58
N LYS A 29 4.96 -0.93 -5.71
CA LYS A 29 3.69 -1.18 -5.03
C LYS A 29 3.92 -1.02 -3.55
N VAL A 30 3.15 -0.12 -2.93
CA VAL A 30 3.13 0.00 -1.48
C VAL A 30 2.12 -0.99 -0.96
N PHE A 31 2.50 -1.85 -0.03
CA PHE A 31 1.59 -2.78 0.62
C PHE A 31 1.74 -2.72 2.14
N THR A 32 0.69 -3.09 2.84
CA THR A 32 0.67 -3.20 4.29
C THR A 32 -0.16 -4.43 4.68
N HIS A 33 0.18 -5.03 5.82
CA HIS A 33 -0.56 -6.17 6.33
C HIS A 33 -1.73 -5.71 7.19
N LEU A 34 -2.92 -6.20 6.87
CA LEU A 34 -4.14 -6.01 7.63
C LEU A 34 -4.23 -7.17 8.64
N VAL A 35 -3.71 -6.96 9.84
CA VAL A 35 -3.69 -7.97 10.91
C VAL A 35 -4.31 -7.43 12.19
N GLY A 36 -4.98 -8.32 12.93
CA GLY A 36 -5.65 -7.99 14.19
C GLY A 36 -7.05 -7.42 14.01
N ASP A 37 -7.67 -7.05 15.14
CA ASP A 37 -9.06 -6.60 15.22
C ASP A 37 -9.32 -5.31 14.40
N LYS A 38 -8.31 -4.44 14.31
CA LYS A 38 -8.36 -3.17 13.57
C LYS A 38 -8.16 -3.31 12.05
N ALA A 39 -8.01 -4.54 11.53
CA ALA A 39 -7.79 -4.78 10.11
C ALA A 39 -8.92 -4.22 9.23
N SER A 40 -10.17 -4.28 9.70
CA SER A 40 -11.32 -3.72 8.96
C SER A 40 -11.27 -2.19 8.92
N GLU A 41 -11.09 -1.54 10.07
CA GLU A 41 -10.99 -0.07 10.16
C GLU A 41 -9.80 0.46 9.34
N MET A 42 -8.65 -0.22 9.40
CA MET A 42 -7.51 0.09 8.56
C MET A 42 -7.81 -0.11 7.08
N ASN A 43 -8.53 -1.18 6.71
CA ASN A 43 -8.92 -1.38 5.33
C ASN A 43 -9.80 -0.23 4.83
N ASP A 44 -10.78 0.21 5.62
CA ASP A 44 -11.67 1.30 5.25
C ASP A 44 -10.90 2.61 5.03
N LEU A 45 -9.99 2.96 5.94
CA LEU A 45 -9.12 4.13 5.82
C LEU A 45 -8.20 4.03 4.59
N LEU A 46 -7.58 2.87 4.37
CA LEU A 46 -6.66 2.65 3.27
C LEU A 46 -7.39 2.64 1.92
N THR A 47 -8.61 2.09 1.87
CA THR A 47 -9.45 2.10 0.67
C THR A 47 -9.87 3.52 0.29
N GLN A 48 -10.16 4.40 1.26
CA GLN A 48 -10.33 5.84 0.99
C GLN A 48 -9.03 6.47 0.44
N GLY A 49 -7.87 5.99 0.87
CA GLY A 49 -6.56 6.37 0.35
C GLY A 49 -6.14 5.72 -0.98
N GLY A 50 -7.04 4.98 -1.63
CA GLY A 50 -6.79 4.32 -2.91
C GLY A 50 -6.05 2.98 -2.82
N PHE A 51 -5.95 2.37 -1.63
CA PHE A 51 -5.44 1.01 -1.49
C PHE A 51 -6.54 -0.02 -1.80
N ARG A 52 -6.15 -1.07 -2.50
CA ARG A 52 -6.96 -2.25 -2.77
C ARG A 52 -6.63 -3.36 -1.78
N ARG A 53 -7.63 -4.12 -1.36
CA ARG A 53 -7.46 -5.28 -0.47
C ARG A 53 -7.23 -6.55 -1.28
N SER A 54 -6.21 -7.33 -0.91
CA SER A 54 -6.00 -8.71 -1.35
C SER A 54 -5.75 -9.56 -0.11
N GLN A 55 -6.73 -10.38 0.28
CA GLN A 55 -6.64 -11.25 1.47
C GLN A 55 -6.33 -10.44 2.75
N ASN A 56 -5.15 -10.66 3.34
CA ASN A 56 -4.67 -10.01 4.55
C ASN A 56 -3.69 -8.86 4.26
N ILE A 57 -3.60 -8.40 3.02
CA ILE A 57 -2.77 -7.26 2.63
C ILE A 57 -3.62 -6.19 1.94
N ALA A 58 -3.30 -4.93 2.19
CA ALA A 58 -3.77 -3.80 1.41
C ALA A 58 -2.59 -3.30 0.57
N TYR A 59 -2.81 -3.01 -0.71
CA TYR A 59 -1.77 -2.53 -1.61
C TYR A 59 -2.26 -1.38 -2.48
N ARG A 60 -1.35 -0.48 -2.87
CA ARG A 60 -1.60 0.61 -3.80
C ARG A 60 -0.41 0.75 -4.75
N PRO A 61 -0.64 0.87 -6.06
CA PRO A 61 0.45 1.18 -6.98
C PRO A 61 0.97 2.59 -6.68
N ALA A 62 2.29 2.71 -6.54
CA ALA A 62 3.01 3.94 -6.26
C ALA A 62 4.09 4.11 -7.32
N CYS A 63 3.82 5.00 -8.26
CA CYS A 63 4.72 5.32 -9.36
C CYS A 63 5.36 6.68 -9.05
N GLU A 64 6.69 6.77 -9.00
CA GLU A 64 7.39 8.03 -8.67
C GLU A 64 7.15 9.12 -9.72
N THR A 65 6.91 8.71 -10.96
CA THR A 65 6.83 9.58 -12.15
C THR A 65 5.52 9.46 -12.93
N CYS A 66 4.54 8.70 -12.43
CA CYS A 66 3.30 8.43 -13.15
C CYS A 66 2.07 8.56 -12.25
N ARG A 67 1.05 9.30 -12.72
CA ARG A 67 -0.31 9.31 -12.14
C ARG A 67 -1.29 8.41 -12.91
N ALA A 68 -0.85 7.78 -13.99
CA ALA A 68 -1.66 6.85 -14.77
C ALA A 68 -1.78 5.47 -14.09
N CYS A 69 -1.09 5.25 -12.97
CA CYS A 69 -1.28 4.10 -12.09
C CYS A 69 -2.64 4.25 -11.38
N VAL A 70 -3.72 4.14 -12.15
CA VAL A 70 -5.09 4.11 -11.66
C VAL A 70 -5.27 2.73 -11.06
N SER A 71 -5.47 2.68 -9.74
CA SER A 71 -5.88 1.46 -9.08
C SER A 71 -7.20 1.04 -9.67
#